data_AF-A0A8B6G0A7-F1
#
_entry.id   AF-A0A8B6G0A7-F1
#
_cell.length_a   1.000
_cell.length_b   1.000
_cell.length_c   1.000
_cell.angle_alpha   90.00
_cell.angle_beta   90.00
_cell.angle_gamma   90.00
#
_symmetry.space_group_name_H-M   'P 1'
#
loop_
_entity.id
_entity.type
_entity.pdbx_description
1 polymer ?
#
loop_
_entity_poly.entity_id
_entity_poly.type
_entity_poly.pdbx_seq_one_letter_code
_entity_poly.pdbx_strand_id
1 'polypeptide(L)'
;MYLDDGWGMEHDFDSCNDLANKMKQDLKSSGFFVNKDKSIWQPTKKLIWLGFVWDLNTHTLEIPSEKIQRFKNDINSLHSVSPTARQLAKITGKIICIYA
;
A
#
# COMPACT_ATOMS: atom_id res chain seq x y z
N MET A 1 -6.86 5.94 -7.57
CA MET A 1 -6.22 5.09 -8.60
C MET A 1 -4.81 5.61 -8.84
N TYR A 2 -3.84 4.71 -8.90
CA TYR A 2 -2.44 5.00 -9.21
C TYR A 2 -1.91 3.84 -10.06
N LEU A 3 -1.56 4.13 -11.32
CA LEU A 3 -1.22 3.12 -12.32
C LEU A 3 -2.31 2.03 -12.42
N ASP A 4 -1.98 0.78 -12.11
CA ASP A 4 -2.88 -0.37 -12.11
C ASP A 4 -3.59 -0.63 -10.77
N ASP A 5 -3.22 0.09 -9.71
CA ASP A 5 -3.76 -0.11 -8.36
C ASP A 5 -4.81 0.95 -7.99
N GLY A 6 -5.88 0.54 -7.32
CA GLY A 6 -6.99 1.42 -6.99
C GLY A 6 -7.98 0.78 -6.03
N TRP A 7 -8.70 1.63 -5.32
CA TRP A 7 -9.74 1.23 -4.38
C TRP A 7 -10.87 2.25 -4.40
N GLY A 8 -12.03 1.83 -3.89
CA GLY A 8 -13.22 2.66 -3.71
C GLY A 8 -13.65 2.68 -2.24
N MET A 9 -14.38 3.71 -1.85
CA MET A 9 -14.86 3.91 -0.48
C MET A 9 -16.31 4.35 -0.52
N GLU A 10 -17.12 3.77 0.36
CA GLU A 10 -18.49 4.19 0.64
C GLU A 10 -18.74 4.25 2.14
N HIS A 11 -19.90 4.81 2.50
CA HIS A 11 -20.27 5.11 3.88
C HIS A 11 -20.71 3.88 4.70
N ASP A 12 -21.19 2.83 4.03
CA ASP A 12 -21.65 1.59 4.67
C ASP A 12 -21.20 0.34 3.87
N PHE A 13 -21.43 -0.83 4.47
CA PHE A 13 -20.99 -2.11 3.92
C PHE A 13 -21.72 -2.48 2.63
N ASP A 14 -23.04 -2.26 2.55
CA ASP A 14 -23.86 -2.66 1.40
C ASP A 14 -23.52 -1.76 0.20
N SER A 15 -23.41 -0.45 0.41
CA SER A 15 -22.93 0.50 -0.60
C SER A 15 -21.52 0.16 -1.11
N CYS A 16 -20.61 -0.23 -0.22
CA CYS A 16 -19.27 -0.69 -0.62
C CYS A 16 -19.34 -1.97 -1.47
N ASN A 17 -20.23 -2.90 -1.13
CA ASN A 17 -20.39 -4.16 -1.85
C ASN A 17 -20.98 -3.94 -3.25
N ASP A 18 -21.96 -3.05 -3.36
CA ASP A 18 -22.53 -2.62 -4.64
C ASP A 18 -21.47 -1.92 -5.52
N LEU A 19 -20.68 -1.02 -4.93
CA LEU A 19 -19.56 -0.38 -5.60
C LEU A 19 -18.53 -1.41 -6.08
N ALA A 20 -18.17 -2.39 -5.25
CA ALA A 20 -17.23 -3.45 -5.62
C ALA A 20 -17.75 -4.27 -6.82
N ASN A 21 -19.05 -4.60 -6.85
CA ASN A 21 -19.65 -5.34 -7.97
C ASN A 21 -19.66 -4.50 -9.25
N LYS A 22 -20.00 -3.21 -9.15
CA LYS A 22 -19.94 -2.27 -10.27
C LYS A 22 -18.53 -2.15 -10.82
N MET A 23 -17.52 -1.94 -9.98
CA MET A 23 -16.12 -1.83 -10.40
C MET A 23 -15.63 -3.12 -11.10
N LYS A 24 -16.01 -4.31 -10.61
CA LYS A 24 -15.69 -5.57 -11.30
C LYS A 24 -16.30 -5.63 -12.70
N GLN A 25 -17.56 -5.19 -12.84
CA GLN A 25 -18.25 -5.17 -14.13
C GLN A 25 -17.59 -4.18 -15.09
N ASP A 26 -17.27 -2.98 -14.62
CA ASP A 26 -16.63 -1.92 -15.41
C ASP A 26 -15.23 -2.33 -15.87
N LEU A 27 -14.44 -2.97 -14.99
CA LEU A 27 -13.12 -3.51 -15.36
C LEU A 27 -13.26 -4.61 -16.42
N LYS A 28 -14.21 -5.54 -16.23
CA LYS A 28 -14.46 -6.63 -17.19
C LYS A 28 -14.93 -6.11 -18.54
N SER A 29 -15.86 -5.16 -18.56
CA SER A 29 -16.40 -4.58 -19.81
C SER A 29 -15.35 -3.78 -20.58
N SER A 30 -14.41 -3.18 -19.85
CA SER A 30 -13.26 -2.46 -20.42
C SER A 30 -12.11 -3.37 -20.87
N GLY A 31 -12.23 -4.69 -20.69
CA GLY A 31 -11.21 -5.67 -21.08
C GLY A 31 -10.04 -5.80 -20.12
N PHE A 32 -10.13 -5.24 -18.91
CA PHE A 32 -9.12 -5.43 -17.87
C PHE A 32 -9.27 -6.79 -17.16
N PHE A 33 -8.13 -7.38 -16.82
CA PHE A 33 -8.06 -8.59 -16.02
C PHE A 33 -7.59 -8.27 -14.61
N VAL A 34 -8.42 -8.58 -13.63
CA VAL A 34 -8.13 -8.36 -12.22
C VAL A 34 -7.26 -9.49 -11.67
N ASN A 35 -6.22 -9.14 -10.91
CA ASN A 35 -5.47 -10.11 -10.12
C ASN A 35 -6.28 -10.57 -8.90
N LYS A 36 -6.90 -11.75 -8.97
CA LYS A 36 -7.77 -12.27 -7.91
C LYS A 36 -7.05 -12.54 -6.58
N ASP A 37 -5.76 -12.83 -6.62
CA ASP A 37 -4.98 -13.16 -5.42
C ASP A 37 -4.56 -11.89 -4.66
N LYS A 38 -4.42 -10.77 -5.37
CA LYS A 38 -4.02 -9.48 -4.79
C LYS A 38 -5.19 -8.55 -4.50
N SER A 39 -6.27 -8.63 -5.28
CA SER A 39 -7.41 -7.70 -5.15
C SER A 39 -8.33 -8.08 -4.00
N ILE A 40 -8.65 -7.09 -3.17
CA ILE A 40 -9.62 -7.21 -2.08
C ILE A 40 -10.95 -6.68 -2.57
N TRP A 41 -11.97 -7.54 -2.64
CA TRP A 41 -13.30 -7.18 -3.12
C TRP A 41 -14.38 -7.15 -2.04
N GLN A 42 -14.11 -7.75 -0.89
CA GLN A 42 -14.98 -7.63 0.27
C GLN A 42 -14.70 -6.27 0.93
N PRO A 43 -15.73 -5.49 1.29
CA PRO A 43 -15.55 -4.25 2.03
C PRO A 43 -14.71 -4.49 3.29
N THR A 44 -13.66 -3.68 3.47
CA THR A 44 -12.76 -3.74 4.62
C THR A 44 -12.51 -2.35 5.17
N LYS A 45 -12.30 -2.27 6.48
CA LYS A 45 -11.92 -1.03 7.17
C LYS A 45 -10.40 -0.85 7.27
N LYS A 46 -9.63 -1.86 6.89
CA LYS A 46 -8.16 -1.82 6.95
C LYS A 46 -7.56 -2.45 5.70
N LEU A 47 -6.63 -1.76 5.06
CA LEU A 47 -5.95 -2.24 3.86
C LEU A 47 -4.55 -1.64 3.72
N ILE A 48 -3.69 -2.29 2.94
CA ILE A 48 -2.39 -1.73 2.55
C ILE A 48 -2.52 -1.20 1.12
N TRP A 49 -2.28 0.08 0.91
CA TRP A 49 -2.29 0.71 -0.42
C TRP A 49 -1.12 1.67 -0.56
N LEU A 50 -0.40 1.56 -1.68
CA LEU A 50 0.85 2.30 -1.96
C LEU A 50 1.92 2.19 -0.86
N GLY A 51 1.94 1.07 -0.14
CA GLY A 51 2.92 0.80 0.92
C GLY A 51 2.61 1.47 2.26
N PHE A 52 1.38 1.95 2.46
CA PHE A 52 0.84 2.46 3.72
C PHE A 52 -0.35 1.63 4.18
N VAL A 53 -0.48 1.47 5.50
CA VAL A 53 -1.66 0.91 6.15
C VAL A 53 -2.69 2.02 6.29
N TRP A 54 -3.83 1.85 5.64
CA TRP A 54 -5.02 2.68 5.84
C TRP A 54 -5.90 1.96 6.86
N ASP A 55 -6.15 2.59 8.01
CA ASP A 55 -7.04 2.05 9.04
C ASP A 55 -8.18 3.03 9.33
N LEU A 56 -9.37 2.68 8.85
CA LEU A 56 -10.58 3.47 8.98
C LEU A 56 -11.26 3.27 10.34
N ASN A 57 -10.84 2.29 11.14
CA ASN A 57 -11.35 2.15 12.51
C ASN A 57 -10.77 3.23 13.42
N THR A 58 -9.48 3.54 13.22
CA THR A 58 -8.72 4.54 13.98
C THR A 58 -8.54 5.85 13.23
N HIS A 59 -8.97 5.91 11.96
CA HIS A 59 -8.74 7.04 11.05
C HIS A 59 -7.25 7.40 10.92
N THR A 60 -6.40 6.38 10.83
CA THR A 60 -4.94 6.55 10.73
C THR A 60 -4.40 6.09 9.38
N LEU A 61 -3.33 6.77 8.96
CA LEU A 61 -2.47 6.36 7.87
C LEU A 61 -1.08 6.04 8.45
N GLU A 62 -0.67 4.79 8.37
CA GLU A 62 0.51 4.30 9.08
C GLU A 62 1.50 3.63 8.13
N ILE A 63 2.77 3.68 8.49
CA ILE A 63 3.80 2.91 7.80
C ILE A 63 3.73 1.46 8.32
N PRO A 64 3.65 0.44 7.45
CA PRO A 64 3.64 -0.95 7.88
C PRO A 64 4.85 -1.28 8.77
N SER A 65 4.61 -1.99 9.87
CA SER A 65 5.65 -2.37 10.84
C SER A 65 6.82 -3.12 10.19
N GLU A 66 6.54 -3.98 9.20
CA GLU A 66 7.57 -4.66 8.42
C GLU A 66 8.47 -3.69 7.64
N LYS A 67 7.92 -2.61 7.08
CA LYS A 67 8.68 -1.59 6.34
C LYS A 67 9.60 -0.84 7.30
N ILE A 68 9.12 -0.52 8.51
CA ILE A 68 9.91 0.05 9.60
C ILE A 68 11.04 -0.90 10.01
N GLN A 69 10.75 -2.19 10.20
CA GLN A 69 11.75 -3.17 10.63
C GLN A 69 12.84 -3.38 9.56
N ARG A 70 12.46 -3.48 8.28
CA ARG A 70 13.42 -3.56 7.17
C ARG A 70 14.33 -2.34 7.15
N PHE A 71 13.77 -1.13 7.35
CA PHE A 71 14.54 0.10 7.39
C PHE A 71 15.54 0.13 8.56
N LYS A 72 15.13 -0.30 9.77
CA LYS A 72 16.03 -0.45 10.92
C LYS A 72 17.19 -1.41 10.61
N ASN A 73 16.91 -2.54 9.96
CA ASN A 73 17.94 -3.49 9.56
C ASN A 73 18.90 -2.89 8.53
N ASP A 74 18.41 -2.12 7.56
CA ASP A 74 19.28 -1.44 6.60
C ASP A 74 20.20 -0.42 7.29
N ILE A 75 19.70 0.36 8.26
CA ILE A 75 20.53 1.28 9.06
C ILE A 75 21.60 0.53 9.84
N ASN A 76 21.20 -0.55 10.52
CA ASN A 76 22.15 -1.34 11.32
C ASN A 76 23.29 -1.91 10.46
N SER A 77 23.02 -2.23 9.19
CA SER A 77 24.03 -2.71 8.24
C SER A 77 25.08 -1.66 7.85
N LEU A 78 24.86 -0.37 8.14
CA LEU A 78 25.82 0.70 7.85
C LEU A 78 26.92 0.81 8.92
N HIS A 79 26.73 0.23 10.10
CA HIS A 79 27.69 0.34 11.20
C HIS A 79 28.96 -0.52 11.02
N SER A 80 28.96 -1.48 10.10
CA SER A 80 30.03 -2.48 10.01
C SER A 80 31.21 -2.08 9.10
N VAL A 81 31.08 -1.07 8.22
CA VAL A 81 32.15 -0.55 7.33
C VAL A 81 31.79 0.87 6.90
N SER A 82 32.77 1.71 6.50
CA SER A 82 32.52 2.96 5.77
C SER A 82 31.51 2.73 4.62
N PRO A 83 30.31 3.32 4.68
CA PRO A 83 29.25 3.02 3.74
C PRO A 83 29.57 3.61 2.36
N THR A 84 29.26 2.84 1.32
CA THR A 84 29.37 3.31 -0.06
C THR A 84 28.31 4.38 -0.36
N ALA A 85 28.58 5.25 -1.33
CA ALA A 85 27.59 6.23 -1.80
C ALA A 85 26.25 5.57 -2.21
N ARG A 86 26.28 4.36 -2.77
CA ARG A 86 25.07 3.60 -3.14
C ARG A 86 24.26 3.19 -1.92
N GLN A 87 24.92 2.75 -0.84
CA GLN A 87 24.23 2.40 0.41
C GLN A 87 23.57 3.64 1.04
N LEU A 88 24.28 4.77 1.07
CA LEU A 88 23.71 6.03 1.56
C LEU A 88 22.51 6.48 0.72
N ALA A 89 22.64 6.49 -0.62
CA ALA A 89 21.55 6.87 -1.51
C ALA A 89 20.30 5.97 -1.35
N LYS A 90 20.49 4.66 -1.15
CA LYS A 90 19.40 3.72 -0.87
C LYS A 90 18.66 4.09 0.43
N ILE A 91 19.39 4.45 1.48
CA ILE A 91 18.79 4.86 2.77
C ILE A 91 18.04 6.18 2.61
N THR A 92 18.65 7.18 1.96
CA THR A 92 17.99 8.46 1.68
C THR A 92 16.70 8.27 0.88
N GLY A 93 16.73 7.44 -0.17
CA GLY A 93 15.52 7.11 -0.94
C GLY A 93 14.44 6.46 -0.09
N LYS A 94 14.80 5.54 0.80
CA LYS A 94 13.85 4.90 1.73
C LYS A 94 13.24 5.89 2.72
N ILE A 95 14.03 6.83 3.25
CA ILE A 95 13.53 7.91 4.13
C ILE A 95 12.48 8.73 3.38
N ILE A 96 12.76 9.15 2.15
CA ILE A 96 11.80 9.91 1.34
C ILE A 96 10.51 9.10 1.16
N CYS A 97 10.58 7.82 0.80
CA CYS A 97 9.40 6.95 0.65
C CYS A 97 8.67 6.59 1.96
N ILE A 98 9.19 7.00 3.12
CA ILE A 98 8.53 6.86 4.43
C ILE A 98 7.77 8.14 4.77
N TYR A 99 8.25 9.30 4.34
CA TYR A 99 7.66 10.62 4.60
C TYR A 99 6.80 11.18 3.45
N ALA A 100 6.90 10.63 2.24
CA ALA A 100 6.12 10.99 1.05
C ALA A 100 4.82 10.19 0.99
#